data_AF-S6GGP7-F1
#
_entry.id   AF-S6GGP7-F1
#
_cell.length_a   1.000
_cell.length_b   1.000
_cell.length_c   1.000
_cell.angle_alpha   90.00
_cell.angle_beta   90.00
_cell.angle_gamma   90.00
#
_symmetry.space_group_name_H-M   'P 1'
#
loop_
_entity.id
_entity.type
_entity.pdbx_description
1 polymer ?
#
loop_
_entity_poly.entity_id
_entity_poly.type
_entity_poly.pdbx_seq_one_letter_code
_entity_poly.pdbx_strand_id
1 'polypeptide(L)' 'MITPAPLQDGSQFRVNGSIEKDQQSHQFIRADVLASKEECAAEMTRKAKIMIDQIGEDIFK' A
#
# COMPACT_ATOMS: atom_id res chain seq x y z
N MET A 1 9.31 6.19 -3.27
CA MET A 1 9.49 4.73 -3.07
C MET A 1 8.18 4.16 -2.57
N ILE A 2 7.75 3.01 -3.11
CA ILE A 2 6.56 2.30 -2.62
C ILE A 2 7.06 0.98 -2.04
N THR A 3 6.77 0.76 -0.76
CA THR A 3 7.24 -0.40 -0.02
C THR A 3 6.01 -1.20 0.42
N PRO A 4 5.65 -2.28 -0.30
CA PRO A 4 4.58 -3.16 0.13
C PRO A 4 5.03 -3.93 1.38
N ALA A 5 4.22 -3.85 2.44
CA ALA A 5 4.44 -4.53 3.71
C ALA A 5 3.19 -5.36 4.06
N PRO A 6 2.86 -6.42 3.27
CA PRO A 6 1.68 -7.23 3.49
C PRO A 6 1.69 -7.81 4.92
N LEU A 7 0.66 -7.50 5.69
CA LEU A 7 0.56 -7.90 7.09
C LEU A 7 -0.26 -9.19 7.16
N GLN A 8 0.32 -10.26 7.70
CA GLN A 8 -0.42 -11.50 7.89
C GLN A 8 -1.49 -11.33 8.97
N ASP A 9 -2.74 -11.59 8.61
CA ASP A 9 -3.93 -11.47 9.45
C ASP A 9 -4.68 -12.82 9.37
N GLY A 10 -4.32 -13.73 10.27
CA GLY A 10 -4.80 -15.12 10.26
C GLY A 10 -4.38 -15.89 9.00
N SER A 11 -5.36 -16.33 8.22
CA SER A 11 -5.15 -17.06 6.95
C SER A 11 -5.03 -16.16 5.73
N GLN A 12 -5.12 -14.83 5.91
CA GLN A 12 -5.06 -13.86 4.83
C GLN A 12 -3.93 -12.84 5.08
N PHE A 13 -3.65 -12.02 4.08
CA PHE A 13 -2.65 -10.97 4.08
C PHE A 13 -3.34 -9.63 3.82
N ARG A 14 -3.35 -8.77 4.83
CA ARG A 14 -3.84 -7.40 4.73
C ARG A 14 -2.92 -6.57 3.86
N VAL A 15 -3.52 -5.89 2.89
CA VAL A 15 -2.83 -4.97 1.99
C VAL A 15 -2.35 -3.77 2.79
N ASN A 16 -1.06 -3.76 3.07
CA ASN A 16 -0.41 -2.75 3.88
C ASN A 16 0.94 -2.39 3.23
N GLY A 17 1.39 -1.17 3.44
CA GLY A 17 2.68 -0.69 2.97
C GLY A 17 2.82 0.81 3.17
N SER A 18 3.97 1.32 2.77
CA SER A 18 4.32 2.72 2.93
C SER A 18 4.70 3.33 1.58
N ILE A 19 4.32 4.58 1.41
CA ILE A 19 4.70 5.41 0.27
C ILE A 19 5.59 6.50 0.82
N GLU A 20 6.82 6.56 0.33
CA GLU A 20 7.81 7.57 0.72
C GLU A 20 8.11 8.47 -0.48
N LYS A 21 8.03 9.78 -0.32
CA LYS A 21 8.37 10.75 -1.36
C LYS A 21 9.16 11.90 -0.75
N ASP A 22 10.42 12.02 -1.16
CA ASP A 22 11.39 13.03 -0.70
C ASP A 22 11.59 13.06 0.82
N GLN A 23 10.66 13.67 1.57
CA GLN A 23 10.67 13.80 3.04
C GLN A 23 9.32 13.47 3.68
N GLN A 24 8.32 13.08 2.87
CA GLN A 24 7.01 12.71 3.34
C GLN A 24 6.85 11.20 3.28
N SER A 25 6.30 10.64 4.35
CA SER A 25 5.91 9.23 4.40
C SER A 25 4.42 9.15 4.65
N HIS A 26 3.74 8.34 3.85
CA HIS A 26 2.32 8.05 4.02
C HIS A 26 2.17 6.55 4.23
N GLN A 27 1.54 6.16 5.34
CA GLN A 27 1.19 4.77 5.60
C GLN A 27 -0.12 4.43 4.89
N PHE A 28 -0.07 3.43 4.03
CA PHE A 28 -1.20 2.95 3.28
C PHE A 28 -1.69 1.64 3.89
N ILE A 29 -2.73 1.72 4.71
CA ILE A 29 -3.38 0.56 5.31
C ILE A 29 -4.75 0.41 4.65
N ARG A 30 -4.93 -0.65 3.85
CA ARG A 30 -6.23 -1.00 3.29
C ARG A 30 -6.90 -2.07 4.15
N ALA A 31 -8.23 -2.04 4.16
CA ALA A 31 -9.04 -3.08 4.79
C ALA A 31 -9.08 -4.37 3.96
N ASP A 32 -8.68 -4.30 2.69
CA ASP A 32 -8.63 -5.45 1.79
C ASP A 32 -7.58 -6.47 2.26
N VAL A 33 -8.00 -7.73 2.36
CA VAL A 33 -7.17 -8.89 2.74
C VAL A 33 -7.18 -9.91 1.61
N LEU A 34 -6.01 -10.37 1.21
CA LEU A 34 -5.80 -11.30 0.09
C LEU A 34 -5.26 -12.63 0.61
N ALA A 35 -5.57 -13.74 -0.06
CA ALA A 35 -5.07 -15.05 0.36
C ALA A 35 -3.55 -15.22 0.13
N SER A 36 -2.99 -14.46 -0.82
CA SER A 36 -1.60 -14.58 -1.24
C SER A 36 -0.79 -13.32 -0.95
N LYS A 37 0.41 -13.48 -0.39
CA LYS A 37 1.35 -12.38 -0.14
C LYS A 37 1.78 -11.66 -1.43
N GLU A 38 1.98 -12.41 -2.51
CA GLU A 38 2.38 -11.86 -3.81
C GLU A 38 1.29 -10.98 -4.43
N GLU A 39 0.04 -11.47 -4.44
CA GLU A 39 -1.11 -10.67 -4.88
C GLU A 39 -1.26 -9.42 -4.02
N CYS A 40 -1.06 -9.55 -2.71
CA CYS A 40 -1.11 -8.44 -1.76
C CYS A 40 -0.06 -7.36 -2.08
N ALA A 41 1.18 -7.76 -2.38
CA ALA A 41 2.23 -6.84 -2.77
C ALA A 41 1.99 -6.17 -4.14
N ALA A 42 1.51 -6.94 -5.12
CA ALA A 42 1.19 -6.43 -6.45
C ALA A 42 0.02 -5.44 -6.41
N GLU A 43 -1.04 -5.78 -5.68
CA GLU A 43 -2.22 -4.94 -5.50
C GLU A 43 -1.88 -3.68 -4.71
N MET A 44 -1.09 -3.79 -3.64
CA MET A 44 -0.61 -2.63 -2.88
C MET A 44 0.12 -1.66 -3.81
N THR A 45 1.11 -2.16 -4.57
CA THR A 45 1.94 -1.32 -5.45
C THR A 45 1.11 -0.65 -6.53
N ARG A 46 0.17 -1.38 -7.13
CA ARG A 46 -0.73 -0.87 -8.17
C ARG A 46 -1.66 0.19 -7.62
N LYS A 47 -2.32 -0.07 -6.48
CA LYS A 47 -3.23 0.89 -5.85
C LYS A 47 -2.49 2.11 -5.34
N ALA A 48 -1.30 1.95 -4.79
CA ALA A 48 -0.44 3.06 -4.37
C ALA A 48 -0.11 3.98 -5.56
N LYS A 49 0.29 3.42 -6.71
CA LYS A 49 0.50 4.22 -7.94
C LYS A 49 -0.75 4.97 -8.37
N ILE A 50 -1.90 4.29 -8.42
CA ILE A 50 -3.18 4.91 -8.81
C ILE A 50 -3.57 6.02 -7.81
N MET A 51 -3.33 5.81 -6.52
CA MET A 51 -3.64 6.81 -5.50
C MET A 51 -2.75 8.05 -5.63
N ILE A 52 -1.45 7.85 -5.89
CA ILE A 52 -0.53 8.95 -6.20
C ILE A 52 -0.97 9.66 -7.48
N ASP A 53 -1.48 8.95 -8.49
CA ASP A 53 -1.94 9.55 -9.74
C ASP A 53 -3.23 10.36 -9.56
N GLN A 54 -4.19 9.85 -8.79
CA GLN A 54 -5.49 10.51 -8.57
C GLN A 54 -5.44 11.63 -7.54
N ILE A 55 -4.74 11.41 -6.42
CA ILE A 55 -4.70 12.33 -5.27
C ILE A 55 -3.44 13.20 -5.33
N GLY A 56 -2.37 12.74 -6.00
CA GLY A 56 -1.14 13.48 -6.10
C GLY A 56 -0.40 13.56 -4.77
N GLU A 57 0.07 14.76 -4.47
CA GLU A 57 0.80 15.06 -3.24
C GLU A 57 -0.12 15.21 -2.02
N ASP A 58 -1.44 15.26 -2.25
CA ASP A 58 -2.42 15.40 -1.17
C ASP A 58 -2.48 14.16 -0.26
N ILE A 59 -1.97 13.00 -0.72
CA ILE A 59 -1.85 11.81 0.13
C ILE A 59 -0.89 12.04 1.30
N PHE A 60 0.05 12.97 1.16
CA PHE A 60 1.11 13.21 2.13
C PHE A 60 0.79 14.38 3.09
N LYS A 61 -0.42 14.94 3.02
CA LYS A 61 -0.89 15.99 3.94
C LYS A 61 -1.41 15.43 5.25
#